data_AF-A0A8F5P3M5-F1
#
_entry.id   AF-A0A8F5P3M5-F1
#
_cell.length_a   1.000
_cell.length_b   1.000
_cell.length_c   1.000
_cell.angle_alpha   90.00
_cell.angle_beta   90.00
_cell.angle_gamma   90.00
#
_symmetry.space_group_name_H-M   'P 1'
#
loop_
_entity.id
_entity.type
_entity.pdbx_description
1 polymer ?
#
loop_
_entity_poly.entity_id
_entity_poly.type
_entity_poly.pdbx_seq_one_letter_code
_entity_poly.pdbx_strand_id
1 'polypeptide(L)' 'MTIAFQLALFALIATLLILLISVPVVFASSDDWSKMLYFLAHHYGLD' A
#
# COMPACT_ATOMS: atom_id res chain seq x y z
N MET A 1 17.61 17.90 24.87
CA MET A 1 17.46 16.53 24.28
C MET A 1 16.02 16.02 24.31
N THR A 2 15.08 16.70 24.95
CA THR A 2 13.67 16.28 25.07
C THR A 2 12.81 16.67 23.87
N ILE A 3 12.91 17.90 23.37
CA ILE A 3 12.10 18.39 22.23
C ILE A 3 12.38 17.62 20.94
N ALA A 4 13.64 17.39 20.59
CA ALA A 4 13.98 16.61 19.40
C ALA A 4 13.49 15.15 19.50
N PHE A 5 13.58 14.55 20.69
CA PHE A 5 13.09 13.20 20.94
C PHE A 5 11.55 13.12 20.87
N GLN A 6 10.85 14.11 21.43
CA GLN A 6 9.40 14.21 21.34
C GLN A 6 8.91 14.41 19.90
N LEU A 7 9.58 15.26 19.12
CA LEU A 7 9.29 15.46 17.70
C LEU A 7 9.57 14.21 16.88
N ALA A 8 10.66 13.48 17.18
CA ALA A 8 10.97 12.21 16.53
C ALA A 8 9.90 11.15 16.80
N LEU A 9 9.42 11.04 18.05
CA LEU A 9 8.32 10.14 18.38
C LEU A 9 7.01 10.54 17.68
N PHE A 10 6.71 11.84 17.61
CA PHE A 10 5.54 12.34 16.88
C PHE A 10 5.62 12.01 15.39
N ALA A 11 6.76 12.28 14.75
CA ALA A 11 7.00 11.95 13.35
C ALA A 11 6.97 10.43 13.09
N LEU A 12 7.50 9.64 14.02
CA LEU A 12 7.47 8.18 13.95
C LEU A 12 6.03 7.64 13.99
N ILE A 13 5.20 8.15 14.91
CA ILE A 13 3.78 7.78 15.00
C ILE A 13 3.02 8.20 13.74
N ALA A 14 3.24 9.42 13.26
CA ALA A 14 2.62 9.91 12.03
C ALA A 14 3.00 9.05 10.82
N THR A 15 4.28 8.68 10.69
CA THR A 15 4.78 7.82 9.61
C THR A 15 4.20 6.42 9.71
N LEU A 16 4.08 5.87 10.92
CA LEU A 16 3.44 4.58 11.17
C LEU A 16 1.96 4.58 10.78
N LEU A 17 1.22 5.64 11.11
CA LEU A 17 -0.18 5.80 10.71
C LEU A 17 -0.33 5.88 9.18
N ILE A 18 0.53 6.64 8.52
CA ILE A 18 0.55 6.73 7.06
C ILE A 18 0.83 5.35 6.47
N LEU A 19 1.89 4.66 6.93
CA LEU A 19 2.24 3.33 6.44
C LEU A 19 1.11 2.33 6.69
N LEU A 20 0.48 2.36 7.86
CA LEU A 20 -0.61 1.46 8.24
C LEU A 20 -1.84 1.60 7.33
N ILE A 21 -2.13 2.82 6.86
CA ILE A 21 -3.26 3.07 5.94
C ILE A 21 -2.83 2.87 4.48
N SER A 22 -1.65 3.36 4.10
CA SER A 22 -1.13 3.27 2.74
C SER A 22 -0.85 1.83 2.30
N VAL A 23 -0.40 0.95 3.20
CA VAL A 23 -0.19 -0.48 2.89
C VAL A 23 -1.47 -1.12 2.36
N PRO A 24 -2.56 -1.28 3.14
CA PRO A 24 -3.79 -1.91 2.64
C PRO A 24 -4.39 -1.18 1.43
N VAL A 25 -4.24 0.15 1.32
CA VAL A 25 -4.67 0.92 0.15
C VAL A 25 -3.88 0.54 -1.11
N VAL A 26 -2.55 0.45 -1.03
CA VAL A 26 -1.69 0.02 -2.15
C VAL A 26 -1.96 -1.45 -2.51
N PHE A 27 -2.17 -2.30 -1.50
CA PHE A 27 -2.51 -3.71 -1.72
C PHE A 27 -3.89 -3.87 -2.39
N ALA A 28 -4.89 -3.06 -2.02
CA ALA A 28 -6.20 -3.04 -2.68
C ALA A 28 -6.14 -2.48 -4.11
N SER A 29 -5.25 -1.54 -4.39
CA SER A 29 -4.99 -1.05 -5.75
C SER A 29 -4.31 -2.07 -6.67
N SER A 30 -3.79 -3.18 -6.14
CA SER A 30 -3.22 -4.28 -6.94
C SER A 30 -4.29 -5.05 -7.75
N ASP A 31 -5.54 -4.60 -7.74
CA ASP A 31 -6.62 -5.07 -8.63
C ASP A 31 -6.24 -5.03 -10.12
N ASP A 32 -5.28 -4.19 -10.51
CA ASP A 32 -4.71 -4.16 -11.85
C ASP A 32 -3.94 -5.45 -12.23
N TRP A 33 -3.36 -6.16 -11.25
CA TRP A 33 -2.80 -7.50 -11.46
C TRP A 33 -3.88 -8.52 -11.79
N SER A 34 -5.00 -8.47 -11.07
CA SER A 34 -6.17 -9.30 -11.38
C SER A 34 -6.68 -9.01 -12.79
N LYS A 35 -6.82 -7.72 -13.16
CA LYS A 35 -7.19 -7.30 -14.52
C LYS A 35 -6.21 -7.79 -15.59
N MET A 36 -4.91 -7.76 -15.33
CA MET A 36 -3.88 -8.29 -16.23
C MET A 36 -4.07 -9.80 -16.44
N LEU A 37 -4.34 -10.56 -15.37
CA LEU A 37 -4.59 -12.00 -15.48
C LEU A 37 -5.90 -12.33 -16.20
N TYR A 38 -6.97 -11.56 -15.99
CA TYR A 38 -8.21 -11.73 -16.75
C TYR A 38 -8.04 -11.38 -18.23
N PHE A 39 -7.32 -10.30 -18.55
CA PHE A 39 -7.03 -9.92 -19.92
C PHE A 39 -6.17 -10.98 -20.62
N LEU A 40 -5.18 -11.52 -19.93
CA LEU A 40 -4.32 -12.57 -20.45
C LEU A 40 -5.08 -13.89 -20.61
N ALA A 41 -5.90 -14.30 -19.64
CA ALA A 41 -6.75 -15.49 -19.74
C ALA A 41 -7.74 -15.41 -20.91
N HIS A 42 -8.37 -14.25 -21.12
CA HIS A 42 -9.28 -14.01 -22.25
C HIS A 42 -8.53 -13.91 -23.59
N HIS A 43 -7.30 -13.38 -23.62
CA HIS A 43 -6.50 -13.32 -24.85
C HIS A 43 -5.98 -14.71 -25.25
N TYR A 44 -5.68 -15.59 -24.30
CA TYR A 44 -5.21 -16.94 -24.57
C TYR A 44 -6.35 -17.97 -24.76
N GLY A 45 -7.62 -17.57 -24.64
CA GLY A 45 -8.78 -18.44 -24.88
C GLY A 45 -8.91 -19.58 -23.86
N LEU A 46 -8.61 -19.29 -22.58
CA LEU A 46 -8.73 -20.24 -21.47
C LEU A 46 -10.10 -20.16 -20.75
N ASP A 47 -11.06 -19.47 -21.36
CA ASP A 47 -12.48 -19.43 -20.98
C ASP A 47 -13.24 -20.74 -21.27
#